data_AF-A0A8B8RL10-F1
#
_entry.id   AF-A0A8B8RL10-F1
#
_cell.length_a   1.000
_cell.length_b   1.000
_cell.length_c   1.000
_cell.angle_alpha   90.00
_cell.angle_beta   90.00
_cell.angle_gamma   90.00
#
_symmetry.space_group_name_H-M   'P 1'
#
loop_
_entity.id
_entity.type
_entity.pdbx_description
1 polymer ?
#
loop_
_entity_poly.entity_id
_entity_poly.type
_entity_poly.pdbx_seq_one_letter_code
_entity_poly.pdbx_strand_id
1 'polypeptide(L)'
;MEDFCSHSVLCHLTCLLLLVQLPTAGSVEEFLVVGPSEPIVAVLGQDVALPCRVSPTMSVEDMELRWFRSKFSEAVFIYQNRQEQNEEQVAQYVGRTSLVRDLLTQGGAAVRIHKVQVADNGLFTCFFRKGGFYEEAILELKVAGVGSAPAVRITGPEEDGVRVVCTASGWFPKPQVQWRDLRGGKFLAFSEAHAQDAEGLFSVEATLVVRDSSVGNVTCSLLNPVLGQEKAMAIFIPAPFFPQASPWKLAFQVSLTVLMILLLGAGCYTRREHATKLQEVAKKKRLCLDKEQDQREQEEARKEIGELQAQLAWRKSVYLAAWRKAQLYADWRKEKFQACPVTLDPGSAHSDLVISHEMKSVAWKDCNNPSSDICSVLGFESIAAGRWYWEVEVQVMTRPRYGCGARGAVQGGHCHRMRRSRSGCDGALSGAHAFSARKTPPQRDPWSTPGAGHPSLVPCSEVS
;
A
#
# COMPACT_ATOMS: atom_id res chain seq x y z
N MET A 1 -12.61 -115.06 100.64
CA MET A 1 -11.99 -114.50 99.43
C MET A 1 -12.58 -113.10 99.25
N GLU A 2 -12.19 -112.19 100.12
CA GLU A 2 -12.53 -110.77 100.05
C GLU A 2 -11.26 -110.04 100.55
N ASP A 3 -11.01 -108.85 100.04
CA ASP A 3 -9.79 -108.05 100.20
C ASP A 3 -8.67 -108.29 99.18
N PHE A 4 -8.86 -107.87 97.92
CA PHE A 4 -7.75 -107.44 97.05
C PHE A 4 -8.26 -106.66 95.82
N CYS A 5 -8.95 -105.51 95.99
CA CYS A 5 -9.22 -104.62 94.84
C CYS A 5 -9.50 -103.12 95.13
N SER A 6 -9.24 -102.60 96.33
CA SER A 6 -9.55 -101.18 96.64
C SER A 6 -8.38 -100.20 96.53
N HIS A 7 -7.13 -100.65 96.36
CA HIS A 7 -5.95 -99.76 96.34
C HIS A 7 -5.56 -99.23 94.95
N SER A 8 -6.01 -99.87 93.85
CA SER A 8 -5.66 -99.44 92.48
C SER A 8 -6.53 -98.26 92.01
N VAL A 9 -7.80 -98.24 92.42
CA VAL A 9 -8.76 -97.22 91.97
C VAL A 9 -8.51 -95.86 92.63
N LEU A 10 -8.08 -95.83 93.90
CA LEU A 10 -7.74 -94.58 94.59
C LEU A 10 -6.52 -93.87 93.96
N CYS A 11 -5.52 -94.62 93.51
CA CYS A 11 -4.29 -94.06 92.92
C CYS A 11 -4.54 -93.44 91.54
N HIS A 12 -5.42 -94.06 90.74
CA HIS A 12 -5.86 -93.52 89.46
C HIS A 12 -6.73 -92.26 89.64
N LEU A 13 -7.59 -92.21 90.66
CA LEU A 13 -8.40 -91.02 91.01
C LEU A 13 -7.52 -89.84 91.47
N THR A 14 -6.48 -90.10 92.26
CA THR A 14 -5.54 -89.04 92.69
C THR A 14 -4.67 -88.52 91.55
N CYS A 15 -4.24 -89.38 90.61
CA CYS A 15 -3.53 -88.95 89.41
C CYS A 15 -4.43 -88.18 88.42
N LEU A 16 -5.71 -88.55 88.30
CA LEU A 16 -6.69 -87.81 87.49
C LEU A 16 -7.00 -86.43 88.08
N LEU A 17 -7.05 -86.28 89.41
CA LEU A 17 -7.25 -84.98 90.07
C LEU A 17 -6.02 -84.06 89.98
N LEU A 18 -4.80 -84.60 89.95
CA LEU A 18 -3.55 -83.84 89.76
C LEU A 18 -3.32 -83.38 88.31
N LEU A 19 -3.86 -84.09 87.32
CA LEU A 19 -3.80 -83.69 85.90
C LEU A 19 -4.85 -82.62 85.52
N VAL A 20 -5.83 -82.33 86.37
CA VAL A 20 -6.89 -81.33 86.13
C VAL A 20 -6.48 -79.91 86.56
N GLN A 21 -5.32 -79.73 87.21
CA GLN A 21 -4.73 -78.41 87.41
C GLN A 21 -3.88 -78.00 86.20
N LEU A 22 -4.50 -77.94 85.02
CA LEU A 22 -4.00 -77.01 84.01
C LEU A 22 -4.19 -75.60 84.60
N PRO A 23 -3.17 -74.73 84.58
CA PRO A 23 -3.44 -73.32 84.80
C PRO A 23 -4.51 -72.94 83.79
N THR A 24 -5.67 -72.48 84.27
CA THR A 24 -6.63 -71.80 83.42
C THR A 24 -5.83 -70.74 82.70
N ALA A 25 -5.56 -70.96 81.42
CA ALA A 25 -5.06 -69.92 80.54
C ALA A 25 -6.04 -68.77 80.75
N GLY A 26 -5.58 -67.71 81.42
CA GLY A 26 -6.41 -66.54 81.65
C GLY A 26 -6.99 -66.16 80.30
N SER A 27 -8.32 -66.10 80.19
CA SER A 27 -8.96 -65.71 78.96
C SER A 27 -8.36 -64.38 78.54
N VAL A 28 -7.57 -64.38 77.47
CA VAL A 28 -7.12 -63.14 76.86
C VAL A 28 -8.40 -62.51 76.34
N GLU A 29 -8.87 -61.46 77.02
CA GLU A 29 -10.01 -60.68 76.54
C GLU A 29 -9.56 -60.00 75.24
N GLU A 30 -9.94 -60.60 74.12
CA GLU A 30 -9.73 -60.05 72.80
C GLU A 30 -10.61 -58.80 72.64
N PHE A 31 -10.03 -57.72 72.15
CA PHE A 31 -10.72 -56.47 71.83
C PHE A 31 -10.17 -55.91 70.52
N LEU A 32 -10.92 -55.01 69.89
CA LEU A 32 -10.49 -54.22 68.72
C LEU A 32 -10.36 -52.77 69.13
N VAL A 33 -9.41 -52.05 68.52
CA VAL A 33 -9.33 -50.58 68.64
C VAL A 33 -10.03 -49.96 67.42
N VAL A 34 -10.88 -48.98 67.68
CA VAL A 34 -11.66 -48.28 66.66
C VAL A 34 -11.35 -46.79 66.73
N GLY A 35 -10.77 -46.27 65.65
CA GLY A 35 -10.58 -44.85 65.42
C GLY A 35 -11.82 -44.19 64.80
N PRO A 36 -11.85 -42.85 64.71
CA PRO A 36 -12.86 -42.12 63.96
C PRO A 36 -12.78 -42.46 62.46
N SER A 37 -13.95 -42.59 61.81
CA SER A 37 -14.03 -42.83 60.37
C SER A 37 -13.74 -41.59 59.53
N GLU A 38 -14.08 -40.41 60.06
CA GLU A 38 -13.85 -39.12 59.41
C GLU A 38 -12.58 -38.44 59.96
N PRO A 39 -11.86 -37.68 59.12
CA PRO A 39 -10.70 -36.92 59.57
C PRO A 39 -11.08 -35.88 60.63
N ILE A 40 -10.25 -35.75 61.65
CA ILE A 40 -10.41 -34.73 62.68
C ILE A 40 -9.83 -33.42 62.14
N VAL A 41 -10.63 -32.35 62.17
CA VAL A 41 -10.17 -31.02 61.75
C VAL A 41 -9.69 -30.23 62.95
N ALA A 42 -8.47 -29.69 62.88
CA ALA A 42 -7.91 -28.82 63.91
C ALA A 42 -7.54 -27.45 63.34
N VAL A 43 -7.85 -26.40 64.10
CA VAL A 43 -7.43 -25.04 63.79
C VAL A 43 -6.04 -24.79 64.37
N LEU A 44 -5.15 -24.19 63.60
CA LEU A 44 -3.80 -23.83 64.07
C LEU A 44 -3.85 -23.03 65.38
N GLY A 45 -2.96 -23.38 66.31
CA GLY A 45 -2.82 -22.75 67.63
C GLY A 45 -3.92 -23.12 68.64
N GLN A 46 -4.98 -23.83 68.22
CA GLN A 46 -6.00 -24.36 69.12
C GLN A 46 -5.61 -25.76 69.64
N ASP A 47 -6.39 -26.27 70.58
CA ASP A 47 -6.24 -27.63 71.09
C ASP A 47 -7.14 -28.60 70.32
N VAL A 48 -6.69 -29.85 70.13
CA VAL A 48 -7.48 -30.90 69.49
C VAL A 48 -7.38 -32.20 70.28
N ALA A 49 -8.45 -32.98 70.33
CA ALA A 49 -8.45 -34.32 70.91
C ALA A 49 -8.46 -35.40 69.82
N LEU A 50 -7.63 -36.43 69.98
CA LEU A 50 -7.51 -37.59 69.08
C LEU A 50 -8.10 -38.83 69.78
N PRO A 51 -9.41 -39.10 69.63
CA PRO A 51 -10.08 -40.20 70.33
C PRO A 51 -9.88 -41.55 69.63
N CYS A 52 -9.78 -42.60 70.44
CA CYS A 52 -9.98 -43.99 70.04
C CYS A 52 -10.80 -44.71 71.11
N ARG A 53 -11.46 -45.80 70.71
CA ARG A 53 -12.26 -46.62 71.62
C ARG A 53 -12.02 -48.10 71.39
N VAL A 54 -12.28 -48.92 72.39
CA VAL A 54 -12.23 -50.38 72.27
C VAL A 54 -13.62 -50.97 72.03
N SER A 55 -13.65 -52.09 71.31
CA SER A 55 -14.85 -52.90 71.08
C SER A 55 -14.52 -54.38 71.33
N PRO A 56 -15.23 -55.09 72.23
CA PRO A 56 -16.36 -54.63 73.05
C PRO A 56 -15.94 -53.58 74.10
N THR A 57 -16.90 -52.81 74.59
CA THR A 57 -16.64 -51.75 75.59
C THR A 57 -16.19 -52.34 76.92
N MET A 58 -15.03 -51.90 77.39
CA MET A 58 -14.42 -52.32 78.66
C MET A 58 -13.54 -51.18 79.21
N SER A 59 -13.24 -51.17 80.51
CA SER A 59 -12.34 -50.13 81.06
C SER A 59 -10.93 -50.25 80.48
N VAL A 60 -10.38 -49.12 80.05
CA VAL A 60 -9.00 -49.01 79.51
C VAL A 60 -8.04 -48.32 80.49
N GLU A 61 -8.48 -48.05 81.73
CA GLU A 61 -7.69 -47.34 82.74
C GLU A 61 -6.39 -48.08 83.13
N ASP A 62 -6.44 -49.42 83.13
CA ASP A 62 -5.32 -50.32 83.45
C ASP A 62 -4.54 -50.79 82.21
N MET A 63 -4.88 -50.28 81.04
CA MET A 63 -4.17 -50.61 79.80
C MET A 63 -2.96 -49.70 79.60
N GLU A 64 -2.03 -50.16 78.78
CA GLU A 64 -1.04 -49.27 78.18
C GLU A 64 -1.60 -48.66 76.90
N LEU A 65 -1.55 -47.34 76.84
CA LEU A 65 -2.05 -46.56 75.72
C LEU A 65 -0.90 -45.78 75.10
N ARG A 66 -0.80 -45.81 73.76
CA ARG A 66 0.20 -45.04 73.03
C ARG A 66 -0.42 -44.41 71.78
N TRP A 67 -0.07 -43.16 71.54
CA TRP A 67 -0.28 -42.52 70.24
C TRP A 67 1.08 -42.31 69.60
N PHE A 68 1.19 -42.62 68.32
CA PHE A 68 2.42 -42.42 67.57
C PHE A 68 2.10 -41.99 66.13
N ARG A 69 3.13 -41.52 65.42
CA ARG A 69 3.03 -41.10 64.01
C ARG A 69 3.14 -42.31 63.09
N SER A 70 4.21 -42.44 62.32
CA SER A 70 4.37 -43.55 61.38
C SER A 70 5.04 -44.77 61.99
N LYS A 71 5.86 -44.58 63.03
CA LYS A 71 6.59 -45.65 63.73
C LYS A 71 6.24 -45.65 65.20
N PHE A 72 6.22 -46.82 65.84
CA PHE A 72 5.96 -46.96 67.27
C PHE A 72 6.93 -46.16 68.16
N SER A 73 8.17 -45.93 67.68
CA SER A 73 9.18 -45.09 68.33
C SER A 73 8.93 -43.58 68.20
N GLU A 74 8.08 -43.15 67.27
CA GLU A 74 7.69 -41.75 67.08
C GLU A 74 6.49 -41.44 67.99
N ALA A 75 6.66 -41.70 69.29
CA ALA A 75 5.60 -41.56 70.28
C ALA A 75 5.20 -40.10 70.48
N VAL A 76 3.91 -39.85 70.35
CA VAL A 76 3.23 -38.57 70.57
C VAL A 76 2.79 -38.47 72.03
N PHE A 77 2.30 -39.59 72.57
CA PHE A 77 1.82 -39.68 73.94
C PHE A 77 1.88 -41.14 74.41
N ILE A 78 2.19 -41.33 75.69
CA ILE A 78 2.29 -42.64 76.32
C ILE A 78 1.62 -42.58 77.70
N TYR A 79 0.76 -43.56 77.98
CA TYR A 79 0.17 -43.79 79.28
C TYR A 79 0.37 -45.26 79.68
N GLN A 80 1.00 -45.48 80.82
CA GLN A 80 1.33 -46.81 81.34
C GLN A 80 1.38 -46.74 82.87
N ASN A 81 1.01 -47.82 83.55
CA ASN A 81 1.01 -47.90 85.02
C ASN A 81 0.18 -46.79 85.68
N ARG A 82 -0.98 -46.45 85.05
CA ARG A 82 -1.88 -45.37 85.46
C ARG A 82 -1.27 -43.96 85.45
N GLN A 83 -0.15 -43.78 84.75
CA GLN A 83 0.59 -42.51 84.69
C GLN A 83 1.00 -42.15 83.26
N GLU A 84 1.11 -40.85 83.01
CA GLU A 84 1.56 -40.30 81.72
C GLU A 84 3.09 -40.34 81.70
N GLN A 85 3.67 -40.92 80.66
CA GLN A 85 5.12 -41.09 80.49
C GLN A 85 5.64 -40.09 79.46
N ASN A 86 6.78 -39.48 79.74
CA ASN A 86 7.36 -38.41 78.90
C ASN A 86 8.72 -38.78 78.29
N GLU A 87 9.38 -39.82 78.81
CA GLU A 87 10.77 -40.18 78.51
C GLU A 87 10.98 -40.60 77.06
N GLU A 88 10.01 -41.32 76.49
CA GLU A 88 10.04 -41.84 75.12
C GLU A 88 9.30 -40.94 74.12
N GLN A 89 8.70 -39.83 74.56
CA GLN A 89 7.99 -38.93 73.66
C GLN A 89 8.96 -38.20 72.73
N VAL A 90 8.56 -38.03 71.47
CA VAL A 90 9.32 -37.21 70.53
C VAL A 90 9.30 -35.76 71.03
N ALA A 91 10.46 -35.11 71.00
CA ALA A 91 10.67 -33.77 71.57
C ALA A 91 9.62 -32.72 71.16
N GLN A 92 9.06 -32.80 69.94
CA GLN A 92 8.05 -31.87 69.43
C GLN A 92 6.67 -31.96 70.14
N TYR A 93 6.40 -33.04 70.87
CA TYR A 93 5.14 -33.28 71.58
C TYR A 93 5.25 -33.18 73.10
N VAL A 94 6.48 -33.22 73.64
CA VAL A 94 6.73 -33.13 75.09
C VAL A 94 6.11 -31.85 75.66
N GLY A 95 5.27 -32.00 76.68
CA GLY A 95 4.54 -30.89 77.32
C GLY A 95 3.43 -30.26 76.48
N ARG A 96 3.15 -30.80 75.28
CA ARG A 96 2.02 -30.40 74.43
C ARG A 96 0.91 -31.43 74.43
N THR A 97 1.06 -32.58 75.07
CA THR A 97 0.05 -33.64 75.07
C THR A 97 -0.49 -33.91 76.48
N SER A 98 -1.77 -34.25 76.58
CA SER A 98 -2.42 -34.65 77.84
C SER A 98 -3.53 -35.67 77.60
N LEU A 99 -3.79 -36.52 78.61
CA LEU A 99 -4.86 -37.52 78.53
C LEU A 99 -6.23 -36.96 78.91
N VAL A 100 -7.24 -37.25 78.09
CA VAL A 100 -8.65 -37.02 78.45
C VAL A 100 -9.16 -38.23 79.25
N ARG A 101 -9.17 -38.10 80.59
CA ARG A 101 -9.43 -39.20 81.53
C ARG A 101 -10.89 -39.66 81.61
N ASP A 102 -11.83 -38.78 81.30
CA ASP A 102 -13.27 -39.02 81.48
C ASP A 102 -13.83 -40.20 80.65
N LEU A 103 -13.08 -40.63 79.64
CA LEU A 103 -13.47 -41.69 78.70
C LEU A 103 -12.97 -43.08 79.11
N LEU A 104 -12.00 -43.18 80.02
CA LEU A 104 -11.24 -44.42 80.26
C LEU A 104 -12.11 -45.56 80.79
N THR A 105 -13.05 -45.25 81.69
CA THR A 105 -13.97 -46.25 82.26
C THR A 105 -15.03 -46.72 81.26
N GLN A 106 -15.24 -45.96 80.18
CA GLN A 106 -16.22 -46.24 79.11
C GLN A 106 -15.55 -46.87 77.88
N GLY A 107 -14.32 -47.35 78.01
CA GLY A 107 -13.56 -47.94 76.90
C GLY A 107 -13.11 -46.97 75.83
N GLY A 108 -13.07 -45.68 76.13
CA GLY A 108 -12.51 -44.65 75.26
C GLY A 108 -11.23 -44.07 75.86
N ALA A 109 -10.34 -43.59 75.00
CA ALA A 109 -9.26 -42.71 75.42
C ALA A 109 -8.99 -41.69 74.31
N ALA A 110 -8.64 -40.47 74.69
CA ALA A 110 -8.28 -39.43 73.74
C ALA A 110 -7.07 -38.66 74.24
N VAL A 111 -6.14 -38.39 73.32
CA VAL A 111 -4.99 -37.52 73.59
C VAL A 111 -5.32 -36.13 73.10
N ARG A 112 -5.20 -35.15 73.99
CA ARG A 112 -5.30 -33.75 73.65
C ARG A 112 -3.92 -33.24 73.24
N ILE A 113 -3.80 -32.71 72.04
CA ILE A 113 -2.62 -31.96 71.58
C ILE A 113 -2.93 -30.47 71.76
N HIS A 114 -2.08 -29.79 72.50
CA HIS A 114 -2.16 -28.36 72.77
C HIS A 114 -1.42 -27.55 71.73
N LYS A 115 -1.98 -26.39 71.37
CA LYS A 115 -1.41 -25.45 70.40
C LYS A 115 -0.97 -26.16 69.11
N VAL A 116 -1.92 -26.69 68.37
CA VAL A 116 -1.68 -27.47 67.13
C VAL A 116 -0.83 -26.69 66.14
N GLN A 117 0.16 -27.37 65.56
CA GLN A 117 1.12 -26.85 64.59
C GLN A 117 0.92 -27.50 63.22
N VAL A 118 1.50 -26.90 62.17
CA VAL A 118 1.47 -27.44 60.79
C VAL A 118 2.05 -28.87 60.74
N ALA A 119 3.13 -29.12 61.47
CA ALA A 119 3.80 -30.43 61.52
C ALA A 119 2.94 -31.56 62.11
N ASP A 120 1.89 -31.22 62.86
CA ASP A 120 0.98 -32.21 63.43
C ASP A 120 0.03 -32.78 62.36
N ASN A 121 -0.13 -32.13 61.21
CA ASN A 121 -0.97 -32.59 60.12
C ASN A 121 -0.57 -33.99 59.63
N GLY A 122 -1.54 -34.88 59.45
CA GLY A 122 -1.34 -36.22 58.91
C GLY A 122 -1.91 -37.32 59.79
N LEU A 123 -1.40 -38.53 59.57
CA LEU A 123 -1.88 -39.74 60.23
C LEU A 123 -1.27 -39.94 61.61
N PHE A 124 -2.07 -40.48 62.50
CA PHE A 124 -1.69 -40.97 63.82
C PHE A 124 -2.22 -42.39 63.99
N THR A 125 -1.53 -43.15 64.82
CA THR A 125 -1.98 -44.48 65.24
C THR A 125 -2.17 -44.48 66.74
N CYS A 126 -3.33 -44.95 67.20
CA CYS A 126 -3.61 -45.22 68.60
C CYS A 126 -3.45 -46.72 68.87
N PHE A 127 -2.77 -47.05 69.95
CA PHE A 127 -2.39 -48.39 70.33
C PHE A 127 -2.83 -48.67 71.76
N PHE A 128 -3.47 -49.81 71.98
CA PHE A 128 -3.98 -50.24 73.28
C PHE A 128 -3.43 -51.63 73.57
N ARG A 129 -2.82 -51.82 74.74
CA ARG A 129 -2.26 -53.10 75.17
C ARG A 129 -2.79 -53.51 76.55
N LYS A 130 -3.26 -54.75 76.65
CA LYS A 130 -3.64 -55.41 77.90
C LYS A 130 -2.92 -56.76 78.01
N GLY A 131 -1.95 -56.85 78.92
CA GLY A 131 -1.09 -58.02 79.04
C GLY A 131 -0.28 -58.27 77.76
N GLY A 132 -0.39 -59.48 77.20
CA GLY A 132 0.29 -59.87 75.95
C GLY A 132 -0.46 -59.51 74.67
N PHE A 133 -1.70 -59.01 74.76
CA PHE A 133 -2.55 -58.69 73.61
C PHE A 133 -2.58 -57.19 73.35
N TYR A 134 -2.57 -56.81 72.07
CA TYR A 134 -2.63 -55.43 71.64
C TYR A 134 -3.39 -55.29 70.33
N GLU A 135 -3.95 -54.11 70.12
CA GLU A 135 -4.57 -53.71 68.86
C GLU A 135 -4.31 -52.23 68.59
N GLU A 136 -4.49 -51.82 67.34
CA GLU A 136 -4.27 -50.43 66.91
C GLU A 136 -5.30 -49.94 65.90
N ALA A 137 -5.49 -48.62 65.84
CA ALA A 137 -6.29 -47.98 64.81
C ALA A 137 -5.66 -46.69 64.31
N ILE A 138 -5.88 -46.39 63.03
CA ILE A 138 -5.39 -45.19 62.37
C ILE A 138 -6.46 -44.10 62.44
N LEU A 139 -6.02 -42.85 62.65
CA LEU A 139 -6.83 -41.66 62.59
C LEU A 139 -6.10 -40.55 61.83
N GLU A 140 -6.84 -39.73 61.06
CA GLU A 140 -6.28 -38.63 60.29
C GLU A 140 -6.58 -37.29 60.97
N LEU A 141 -5.54 -36.48 61.18
CA LEU A 141 -5.66 -35.09 61.62
C LEU A 141 -5.40 -34.15 60.45
N LYS A 142 -6.42 -33.37 60.06
CA LYS A 142 -6.31 -32.30 59.07
C LYS A 142 -6.18 -30.96 59.78
N VAL A 143 -4.99 -30.38 59.70
CA VAL A 143 -4.73 -29.06 60.27
C VAL A 143 -5.10 -27.99 59.25
N ALA A 144 -5.74 -26.93 59.73
CA ALA A 144 -6.10 -25.78 58.90
C ALA A 144 -5.92 -24.46 59.65
N GLY A 145 -5.53 -23.43 58.92
CA GLY A 145 -5.43 -22.06 59.40
C GLY A 145 -5.85 -21.07 58.33
N VAL A 146 -6.60 -20.06 58.76
CA VAL A 146 -6.98 -18.94 57.90
C VAL A 146 -6.01 -17.80 58.13
N GLY A 147 -5.27 -17.46 57.08
CA GLY A 147 -4.25 -16.44 57.13
C GLY A 147 -4.79 -15.01 57.14
N SER A 148 -3.92 -14.07 56.77
CA SER A 148 -4.24 -12.66 56.61
C SER A 148 -5.30 -12.43 55.51
N ALA A 149 -6.05 -11.34 55.63
CA ALA A 149 -6.95 -10.92 54.56
C ALA A 149 -6.13 -10.53 53.32
N PRO A 150 -6.62 -10.81 52.10
CA PRO A 150 -5.89 -10.46 50.88
C PRO A 150 -5.67 -8.95 50.78
N ALA A 151 -4.42 -8.56 50.53
CA ALA A 151 -4.05 -7.21 50.16
C ALA A 151 -4.00 -7.12 48.63
N VAL A 152 -4.85 -6.27 48.05
CA VAL A 152 -4.94 -6.09 46.59
C VAL A 152 -4.38 -4.72 46.22
N ARG A 153 -3.48 -4.69 45.23
CA ARG A 153 -2.80 -3.47 44.76
C ARG A 153 -2.72 -3.43 43.25
N ILE A 154 -2.84 -2.22 42.70
CA ILE A 154 -2.58 -1.95 41.29
C ILE A 154 -1.07 -1.67 41.16
N THR A 155 -0.37 -2.46 40.37
CA THR A 155 1.10 -2.32 40.19
C THR A 155 1.46 -1.47 38.98
N GLY A 156 0.57 -1.35 38.00
CA GLY A 156 0.74 -0.42 36.90
C GLY A 156 0.00 -0.82 35.62
N PRO A 157 0.08 0.02 34.59
CA PRO A 157 -0.35 -0.35 33.25
C PRO A 157 0.62 -1.41 32.67
N GLU A 158 0.07 -2.34 31.92
CA GLU A 158 0.77 -3.38 31.14
C GLU A 158 0.39 -3.21 29.66
N GLU A 159 1.12 -3.83 28.72
CA GLU A 159 0.96 -3.57 27.27
C GLU A 159 -0.51 -3.56 26.80
N ASP A 160 -1.35 -4.46 27.33
CA ASP A 160 -2.76 -4.62 26.96
C ASP A 160 -3.77 -4.41 28.11
N GLY A 161 -3.39 -3.83 29.25
CA GLY A 161 -4.31 -3.71 30.38
C GLY A 161 -3.73 -3.14 31.66
N VAL A 162 -4.38 -3.44 32.79
CA VAL A 162 -3.97 -3.01 34.13
C VAL A 162 -3.57 -4.24 34.95
N ARG A 163 -2.35 -4.24 35.47
CA ARG A 163 -1.84 -5.30 36.34
C ARG A 163 -2.31 -5.07 37.77
N VAL A 164 -2.99 -6.07 38.32
CA VAL A 164 -3.48 -6.10 39.70
C VAL A 164 -2.87 -7.31 40.41
N VAL A 165 -2.33 -7.11 41.60
CA VAL A 165 -1.68 -8.14 42.40
C VAL A 165 -2.42 -8.30 43.72
N CYS A 166 -2.70 -9.54 44.08
CA CYS A 166 -3.30 -9.95 45.35
C CYS A 166 -2.27 -10.75 46.15
N THR A 167 -1.98 -10.31 47.36
CA THR A 167 -1.07 -11.00 48.28
C THR A 167 -1.72 -11.33 49.61
N ALA A 168 -1.45 -12.54 50.11
CA ALA A 168 -1.88 -12.98 51.45
C ALA A 168 -0.85 -13.96 52.03
N SER A 169 -0.86 -14.13 53.35
CA SER A 169 0.12 -14.95 54.08
C SER A 169 -0.51 -15.67 55.27
N GLY A 170 0.14 -16.71 55.78
CA GLY A 170 -0.30 -17.44 56.97
C GLY A 170 -1.43 -18.44 56.74
N TRP A 171 -1.58 -18.97 55.52
CA TRP A 171 -2.64 -19.93 55.18
C TRP A 171 -2.16 -21.37 55.30
N PHE A 172 -2.99 -22.27 55.80
CA PHE A 172 -2.71 -23.71 55.75
C PHE A 172 -4.02 -24.52 55.63
N PRO A 173 -4.09 -25.56 54.79
CA PRO A 173 -3.13 -25.92 53.73
C PRO A 173 -3.10 -24.85 52.61
N LYS A 174 -2.49 -25.15 51.45
CA LYS A 174 -2.47 -24.26 50.28
C LYS A 174 -3.91 -23.76 49.97
N PRO A 175 -4.17 -22.44 50.00
CA PRO A 175 -5.51 -21.91 49.76
C PRO A 175 -5.85 -21.91 48.27
N GLN A 176 -7.14 -21.85 47.95
CA GLN A 176 -7.62 -21.72 46.58
C GLN A 176 -7.87 -20.25 46.26
N VAL A 177 -7.21 -19.74 45.22
CA VAL A 177 -7.36 -18.36 44.75
C VAL A 177 -8.46 -18.29 43.70
N GLN A 178 -9.29 -17.26 43.79
CA GLN A 178 -10.28 -16.96 42.78
C GLN A 178 -10.39 -15.45 42.58
N TRP A 179 -10.41 -15.03 41.32
CA TRP A 179 -10.71 -13.66 40.93
C TRP A 179 -12.14 -13.56 40.39
N ARG A 180 -12.89 -12.55 40.81
CA ARG A 180 -14.28 -12.31 40.41
C ARG A 180 -14.47 -10.86 39.95
N ASP A 181 -15.31 -10.65 38.94
CA ASP A 181 -15.80 -9.32 38.57
C ASP A 181 -16.96 -8.86 39.50
N LEU A 182 -17.45 -7.64 39.30
CA LEU A 182 -18.61 -7.09 40.02
C LEU A 182 -19.90 -7.93 39.89
N ARG A 183 -20.04 -8.69 38.80
CA ARG A 183 -21.22 -9.53 38.51
C ARG A 183 -21.04 -10.95 39.04
N GLY A 184 -19.90 -11.26 39.69
CA GLY A 184 -19.55 -12.59 40.17
C GLY A 184 -18.97 -13.52 39.09
N GLY A 185 -18.74 -13.02 37.87
CA GLY A 185 -18.06 -13.73 36.80
C GLY A 185 -16.62 -14.06 37.19
N LYS A 186 -16.20 -15.31 36.99
CA LYS A 186 -14.86 -15.77 37.37
C LYS A 186 -13.85 -15.44 36.28
N PHE A 187 -12.68 -14.92 36.67
CA PHE A 187 -11.53 -14.87 35.78
C PHE A 187 -10.82 -16.22 35.79
N LEU A 188 -10.62 -16.80 34.60
CA LEU A 188 -9.98 -18.12 34.45
C LEU A 188 -8.48 -18.01 34.17
N ALA A 189 -8.02 -16.88 33.64
CA ALA A 189 -6.64 -16.66 33.26
C ALA A 189 -5.99 -15.62 34.18
N PHE A 190 -5.13 -16.10 35.09
CA PHE A 190 -4.27 -15.30 35.97
C PHE A 190 -3.05 -16.14 36.35
N SER A 191 -1.97 -15.51 36.80
CA SER A 191 -0.80 -16.22 37.32
C SER A 191 -0.85 -16.31 38.85
N GLU A 192 -0.38 -17.41 39.40
CA GLU A 192 -0.30 -17.65 40.83
C GLU A 192 1.10 -18.14 41.22
N ALA A 193 1.64 -17.59 42.30
CA ALA A 193 2.86 -18.01 42.93
C ALA A 193 2.58 -18.31 44.40
N HIS A 194 3.17 -19.37 44.91
CA HIS A 194 3.01 -19.82 46.28
C HIS A 194 4.39 -20.00 46.89
N ALA A 195 4.58 -19.49 48.10
CA ALA A 195 5.79 -19.70 48.89
C ALA A 195 5.41 -20.15 50.30
N GLN A 196 6.25 -20.99 50.90
CA GLN A 196 6.04 -21.53 52.24
C GLN A 196 7.08 -20.93 53.19
N ASP A 197 6.65 -20.50 54.37
CA ASP A 197 7.55 -20.00 55.42
C ASP A 197 8.17 -21.14 56.24
N ALA A 198 9.03 -20.78 57.20
CA ALA A 198 9.73 -21.73 58.06
C ALA A 198 8.76 -22.52 58.96
N GLU A 199 7.61 -21.93 59.28
CA GLU A 199 6.53 -22.51 60.07
C GLU A 199 5.61 -23.41 59.22
N GLY A 200 5.83 -23.47 57.91
CA GLY A 200 5.09 -24.30 56.99
C GLY A 200 3.80 -23.69 56.47
N LEU A 201 3.54 -22.40 56.70
CA LEU A 201 2.37 -21.68 56.22
C LEU A 201 2.59 -21.14 54.81
N PHE A 202 1.50 -21.07 54.04
CA PHE A 202 1.50 -20.59 52.67
C PHE A 202 1.29 -19.08 52.61
N SER A 203 2.14 -18.45 51.80
CA SER A 203 1.94 -17.13 51.22
C SER A 203 1.61 -17.28 49.75
N VAL A 204 0.74 -16.39 49.28
CA VAL A 204 0.19 -16.40 47.93
C VAL A 204 0.40 -15.04 47.31
N GLU A 205 0.87 -15.05 46.08
CA GLU A 205 0.86 -13.90 45.19
C GLU A 205 0.12 -14.28 43.90
N ALA A 206 -1.04 -13.67 43.67
CA ALA A 206 -1.83 -13.90 42.47
C ALA A 206 -1.91 -12.62 41.65
N THR A 207 -1.62 -12.71 40.35
CA THR A 207 -1.57 -11.57 39.44
C THR A 207 -2.60 -11.71 38.33
N LEU A 208 -3.47 -10.70 38.22
CA LEU A 208 -4.50 -10.58 37.21
C LEU A 208 -4.20 -9.39 36.29
N VAL A 209 -4.37 -9.57 34.98
CA VAL A 209 -4.29 -8.48 33.99
C VAL A 209 -5.70 -8.18 33.48
N VAL A 210 -6.22 -7.01 33.83
CA VAL A 210 -7.57 -6.59 33.44
C VAL A 210 -7.48 -5.75 32.17
N ARG A 211 -8.08 -6.24 31.07
CA ARG A 211 -8.07 -5.56 29.77
C ARG A 211 -9.32 -4.74 29.50
N ASP A 212 -10.46 -5.19 30.03
CA ASP A 212 -11.76 -4.56 29.81
C ASP A 212 -12.05 -3.51 30.89
N SER A 213 -12.09 -2.25 30.47
CA SER A 213 -12.39 -1.10 31.34
C SER A 213 -13.80 -1.09 31.93
N SER A 214 -14.73 -1.88 31.37
CA SER A 214 -16.12 -1.98 31.86
C SER A 214 -16.27 -2.86 33.10
N VAL A 215 -15.23 -3.62 33.46
CA VAL A 215 -15.22 -4.53 34.62
C VAL A 215 -15.38 -3.77 35.95
N GLY A 216 -14.84 -2.56 36.05
CA GLY A 216 -14.94 -1.72 37.25
C GLY A 216 -14.16 -2.27 38.44
N ASN A 217 -14.82 -3.06 39.30
CA ASN A 217 -14.16 -3.69 40.46
C ASN A 217 -13.78 -5.13 40.16
N VAL A 218 -12.62 -5.51 40.68
CA VAL A 218 -12.18 -6.90 40.74
C VAL A 218 -12.01 -7.32 42.19
N THR A 219 -12.43 -8.55 42.48
CA THR A 219 -12.37 -9.13 43.82
C THR A 219 -11.45 -10.33 43.81
N CYS A 220 -10.41 -10.31 44.65
CA CYS A 220 -9.59 -11.47 44.94
C CYS A 220 -10.15 -12.18 46.17
N SER A 221 -10.44 -13.47 46.06
CA SER A 221 -10.91 -14.33 47.15
C SER A 221 -9.97 -15.50 47.37
N LEU A 222 -9.60 -15.76 48.63
CA LEU A 222 -8.85 -16.93 49.05
C LEU A 222 -9.75 -17.82 49.91
N LEU A 223 -9.85 -19.09 49.53
CA LEU A 223 -10.67 -20.10 50.19
C LEU A 223 -9.77 -21.15 50.86
N ASN A 224 -10.04 -21.44 52.13
CA ASN A 224 -9.46 -22.59 52.81
C ASN A 224 -10.29 -23.85 52.49
N PRO A 225 -9.71 -24.87 51.83
CA PRO A 225 -10.47 -26.05 51.39
C PRO A 225 -10.90 -26.99 52.53
N VAL A 226 -10.27 -26.91 53.70
CA VAL A 226 -10.59 -27.75 54.86
C VAL A 226 -11.67 -27.10 55.72
N LEU A 227 -11.56 -25.80 55.96
CA LEU A 227 -12.52 -25.05 56.80
C LEU A 227 -13.71 -24.49 56.02
N GLY A 228 -13.63 -24.44 54.68
CA GLY A 228 -14.64 -23.79 53.84
C GLY A 228 -14.73 -22.28 54.04
N GLN A 229 -13.75 -21.66 54.71
CA GLN A 229 -13.73 -20.23 55.02
C GLN A 229 -13.05 -19.44 53.92
N GLU A 230 -13.70 -18.36 53.47
CA GLU A 230 -13.21 -17.46 52.43
C GLU A 230 -12.86 -16.08 53.02
N LYS A 231 -11.73 -15.50 52.60
CA LYS A 231 -11.43 -14.08 52.78
C LYS A 231 -11.27 -13.42 51.41
N ALA A 232 -11.94 -12.29 51.22
CA ALA A 232 -11.94 -11.59 49.94
C ALA A 232 -11.64 -10.10 50.11
N MET A 233 -11.06 -9.49 49.07
CA MET A 233 -10.80 -8.07 48.98
C MET A 233 -11.09 -7.59 47.57
N ALA A 234 -11.83 -6.49 47.46
CA ALA A 234 -12.17 -5.86 46.20
C ALA A 234 -11.37 -4.56 46.01
N ILE A 235 -10.98 -4.30 44.76
CA ILE A 235 -10.39 -3.03 44.36
C ILE A 235 -11.12 -2.48 43.14
N PHE A 236 -11.37 -1.18 43.14
CA PHE A 236 -11.87 -0.47 41.96
C PHE A 236 -10.69 -0.08 41.08
N ILE A 237 -10.80 -0.33 39.78
CA ILE A 237 -9.81 0.09 38.78
C ILE A 237 -10.39 1.30 38.02
N PRO A 238 -9.89 2.52 38.26
CA PRO A 238 -10.38 3.69 37.54
C PRO A 238 -10.11 3.60 36.04
N ALA A 239 -11.06 4.03 35.21
CA ALA A 239 -10.94 4.04 33.75
C ALA A 239 -9.65 4.73 33.19
N PRO A 240 -9.08 5.78 33.82
CA PRO A 240 -7.83 6.38 33.34
C PRO A 240 -6.60 5.47 33.35
N PHE A 241 -6.62 4.34 34.09
CA PHE A 241 -5.49 3.40 34.12
C PHE A 241 -5.39 2.52 32.88
N PHE A 242 -6.46 2.42 32.09
CA PHE A 242 -6.47 1.64 30.86
C PHE A 242 -5.79 2.42 29.72
N PRO A 243 -4.94 1.77 28.90
CA PRO A 243 -4.31 2.42 27.76
C PRO A 243 -5.39 2.91 26.78
N GLN A 244 -5.65 4.21 26.76
CA GLN A 244 -6.57 4.80 25.80
C GLN A 244 -5.87 4.95 24.46
N ALA A 245 -6.49 4.39 23.41
CA ALA A 245 -6.09 4.65 22.04
C ALA A 245 -6.22 6.16 21.78
N SER A 246 -5.08 6.85 21.68
CA SER A 246 -5.09 8.29 21.61
C SER A 246 -5.63 8.72 20.23
N PRO A 247 -6.78 9.42 20.16
CA PRO A 247 -7.47 9.69 18.88
C PRO A 247 -6.60 10.49 17.91
N TRP A 248 -5.72 11.34 18.43
CA TRP A 248 -4.80 12.14 17.64
C TRP A 248 -3.78 11.29 16.87
N LYS A 249 -3.40 10.09 17.33
CA LYS A 249 -2.45 9.22 16.60
C LYS A 249 -3.06 8.75 15.27
N LEU A 250 -4.34 8.37 15.29
CA LEU A 250 -5.09 8.02 14.07
C LEU A 250 -5.30 9.25 13.19
N ALA A 251 -5.70 10.38 13.77
CA ALA A 251 -5.89 11.63 13.02
C ALA A 251 -4.57 12.12 12.38
N PHE A 252 -3.44 11.99 13.06
CA PHE A 252 -2.12 12.37 12.57
C PHE A 252 -1.65 11.45 11.44
N GLN A 253 -1.88 10.14 11.56
CA GLN A 253 -1.60 9.18 10.47
C GLN A 253 -2.42 9.50 9.21
N VAL A 254 -3.72 9.77 9.36
CA VAL A 254 -4.59 10.15 8.22
C VAL A 254 -4.18 11.50 7.64
N SER A 255 -3.85 12.48 8.48
CA SER A 255 -3.42 13.81 8.01
C SER A 255 -2.09 13.73 7.24
N LEU A 256 -1.15 12.91 7.70
CA LEU A 256 0.15 12.71 7.05
C LEU A 256 -0.02 12.01 5.69
N THR A 257 -0.88 11.00 5.58
CA THR A 257 -1.13 10.32 4.30
C THR A 257 -1.80 11.23 3.29
N VAL A 258 -2.77 12.04 3.71
CA VAL A 258 -3.40 13.06 2.84
C VAL A 258 -2.39 14.11 2.39
N LEU A 259 -1.54 14.62 3.29
CA LEU A 259 -0.50 15.59 2.93
C LEU A 259 0.49 15.02 1.90
N MET A 260 0.92 13.77 2.08
CA MET A 260 1.81 13.11 1.11
C MET A 260 1.16 12.96 -0.27
N ILE A 261 -0.13 12.61 -0.34
CA ILE A 261 -0.87 12.51 -1.62
C ILE A 261 -0.97 13.90 -2.27
N LEU A 262 -1.25 14.95 -1.50
CA LEU A 262 -1.32 16.32 -2.01
C LEU A 262 0.03 16.80 -2.55
N LEU A 263 1.13 16.51 -1.84
CA LEU A 263 2.49 16.86 -2.29
C LEU A 263 2.89 16.09 -3.56
N LEU A 264 2.55 14.80 -3.64
CA LEU A 264 2.75 14.01 -4.87
C LEU A 264 1.90 14.55 -6.02
N GLY A 265 0.63 14.89 -5.76
CA GLY A 265 -0.26 15.51 -6.73
C GLY A 265 0.26 16.85 -7.25
N ALA A 266 0.70 17.74 -6.37
CA ALA A 266 1.30 19.02 -6.71
C ALA A 266 2.64 18.85 -7.45
N GLY A 267 3.47 17.89 -7.04
CA GLY A 267 4.71 17.54 -7.73
C GLY A 267 4.47 17.02 -9.15
N CYS A 268 3.45 16.17 -9.34
CA CYS A 268 3.03 15.69 -10.65
C CYS A 268 2.45 16.82 -11.51
N TYR A 269 1.63 17.70 -10.93
CA TYR A 269 1.05 18.86 -11.62
C TYR A 269 2.13 19.83 -12.11
N THR A 270 3.05 20.23 -11.23
CA THR A 270 4.16 21.13 -11.57
C THR A 270 5.11 20.50 -12.59
N ARG A 271 5.46 19.20 -12.46
CA ARG A 271 6.24 18.48 -13.48
C ARG A 271 5.55 18.46 -14.84
N ARG A 272 4.23 18.22 -14.87
CA ARG A 272 3.45 18.22 -16.11
C ARG A 272 3.45 19.61 -16.75
N GLU A 273 3.25 20.67 -15.97
CA GLU A 273 3.29 22.05 -16.46
C GLU A 273 4.68 22.41 -17.01
N HIS A 274 5.75 22.10 -16.29
CA HIS A 274 7.13 22.33 -16.77
C HIS A 274 7.44 21.55 -18.05
N ALA A 275 7.01 20.29 -18.17
CA ALA A 275 7.19 19.50 -19.38
C ALA A 275 6.46 20.11 -20.60
N THR A 276 5.23 20.61 -20.41
CA THR A 276 4.48 21.29 -21.48
C THR A 276 5.14 22.58 -21.92
N LYS A 277 5.63 23.42 -20.99
CA LYS A 277 6.36 24.66 -21.31
C LYS A 277 7.68 24.38 -22.04
N LEU A 278 8.42 23.34 -21.64
CA LEU A 278 9.64 22.90 -22.33
C LEU A 278 9.35 22.46 -23.78
N GLN A 279 8.24 21.76 -24.00
CA GLN A 279 7.81 21.40 -25.36
C GLN A 279 7.44 22.62 -26.20
N GLU A 280 6.74 23.61 -25.63
CA GLU A 280 6.42 24.86 -26.33
C GLU A 280 7.67 25.68 -26.68
N VAL A 281 8.63 25.79 -25.75
CA VAL A 281 9.92 26.46 -26.01
C VAL A 281 10.70 25.73 -27.10
N ALA A 282 10.73 24.40 -27.08
CA ALA A 282 11.40 23.60 -28.11
C ALA A 282 10.71 23.74 -29.49
N LYS A 283 9.38 23.84 -29.53
CA LYS A 283 8.62 24.15 -30.76
C LYS A 283 8.93 25.55 -31.28
N LYS A 284 8.96 26.56 -30.41
CA LYS A 284 9.31 27.95 -30.78
C LYS A 284 10.74 28.06 -31.31
N LYS A 285 11.70 27.37 -30.68
CA LYS A 285 13.10 27.33 -31.16
C LYS A 285 13.22 26.74 -32.57
N ARG A 286 12.51 25.62 -32.84
CA ARG A 286 12.44 25.04 -34.20
C ARG A 286 11.84 26.02 -35.20
N LEU A 287 10.72 26.65 -34.86
CA LEU A 287 10.09 27.65 -35.71
C LEU A 287 11.01 28.86 -36.01
N CYS A 288 11.82 29.30 -35.05
CA CYS A 288 12.79 30.38 -35.28
C CYS A 288 13.95 29.93 -36.20
N LEU A 289 14.44 28.70 -36.04
CA LEU A 289 15.48 28.13 -36.90
C LEU A 289 15.00 28.03 -38.35
N ASP A 290 13.79 27.52 -38.56
CA ASP A 290 13.20 27.42 -39.91
C ASP A 290 13.06 28.82 -40.54
N LYS A 291 12.57 29.82 -39.78
CA LYS A 291 12.47 31.21 -40.25
C LYS A 291 13.83 31.83 -40.62
N GLU A 292 14.87 31.53 -39.85
CA GLU A 292 16.21 32.02 -40.14
C GLU A 292 16.79 31.38 -41.40
N GLN A 293 16.48 30.09 -41.64
CA GLN A 293 16.85 29.39 -42.86
C GLN A 293 16.11 29.97 -44.08
N ASP A 294 14.80 30.16 -44.00
CA ASP A 294 14.01 30.80 -45.07
C ASP A 294 14.54 32.20 -45.42
N GLN A 295 14.96 32.97 -44.42
CA GLN A 295 15.56 34.30 -44.64
C GLN A 295 16.90 34.22 -45.38
N ARG A 296 17.75 33.24 -45.05
CA ARG A 296 19.02 33.04 -45.75
C ARG A 296 18.81 32.63 -47.20
N GLU A 297 17.89 31.69 -47.44
CA GLU A 297 17.52 31.27 -48.80
C GLU A 297 16.97 32.46 -49.62
N GLN A 298 16.14 33.31 -49.00
CA GLN A 298 15.61 34.50 -49.67
C GLN A 298 16.70 35.55 -49.96
N GLU A 299 17.68 35.72 -49.07
CA GLU A 299 18.80 36.63 -49.27
C GLU A 299 19.72 36.16 -50.41
N GLU A 300 19.99 34.85 -50.49
CA GLU A 300 20.77 34.25 -51.58
C GLU A 300 20.06 34.43 -52.93
N ALA A 301 18.77 34.11 -53.02
CA ALA A 301 17.98 34.33 -54.24
C ALA A 301 17.98 35.81 -54.67
N ARG A 302 17.97 36.76 -53.72
CA ARG A 302 18.04 38.20 -54.02
C ARG A 302 19.40 38.60 -54.56
N LYS A 303 20.49 38.01 -54.07
CA LYS A 303 21.84 38.22 -54.61
C LYS A 303 21.93 37.71 -56.05
N GLU A 304 21.42 36.50 -56.33
CA GLU A 304 21.36 35.94 -57.69
C GLU A 304 20.57 36.84 -58.66
N ILE A 305 19.39 37.34 -58.23
CA ILE A 305 18.60 38.28 -59.05
C ILE A 305 19.39 39.57 -59.32
N GLY A 306 20.12 40.10 -58.34
CA GLY A 306 20.95 41.30 -58.49
C GLY A 306 22.08 41.10 -59.50
N GLU A 307 22.75 39.95 -59.46
CA GLU A 307 23.79 39.59 -60.45
C GLU A 307 23.21 39.45 -61.86
N LEU A 308 22.06 38.77 -62.01
CA LEU A 308 21.37 38.64 -63.29
C LEU A 308 20.95 40.01 -63.85
N GLN A 309 20.47 40.92 -63.00
CA GLN A 309 20.12 42.28 -63.41
C GLN A 309 21.34 43.10 -63.84
N ALA A 310 22.47 42.97 -63.13
CA ALA A 310 23.72 43.62 -63.51
C ALA A 310 24.24 43.08 -64.87
N GLN A 311 24.18 41.76 -65.08
CA GLN A 311 24.49 41.15 -66.38
C GLN A 311 23.57 41.68 -67.49
N LEU A 312 22.26 41.78 -67.22
CA LEU A 312 21.30 42.31 -68.18
C LEU A 312 21.60 43.77 -68.53
N ALA A 313 21.92 44.60 -67.53
CA ALA A 313 22.28 46.00 -67.71
C ALA A 313 23.57 46.17 -68.54
N TRP A 314 24.58 45.35 -68.28
CA TRP A 314 25.81 45.29 -69.08
C TRP A 314 25.53 44.91 -70.54
N ARG A 315 24.74 43.85 -70.78
CA ARG A 315 24.35 43.45 -72.14
C ARG A 315 23.60 44.57 -72.87
N LYS A 316 22.70 45.28 -72.17
CA LYS A 316 21.99 46.44 -72.73
C LYS A 316 22.94 47.59 -73.07
N SER A 317 23.94 47.89 -72.24
CA SER A 317 24.88 49.00 -72.51
C SER A 317 25.81 48.70 -73.70
N VAL A 318 26.28 47.45 -73.83
CA VAL A 318 27.06 47.00 -74.99
C VAL A 318 26.21 47.09 -76.27
N TYR A 319 24.94 46.65 -76.21
CA TYR A 319 24.01 46.77 -77.33
C TYR A 319 23.74 48.23 -77.72
N LEU A 320 23.52 49.12 -76.74
CA LEU A 320 23.31 50.56 -76.95
C LEU A 320 24.55 51.26 -77.57
N ALA A 321 25.75 50.85 -77.17
CA ALA A 321 26.99 51.38 -77.72
C ALA A 321 27.21 50.94 -79.18
N ALA A 322 26.85 49.68 -79.52
CA ALA A 322 26.86 49.19 -80.89
C ALA A 322 25.78 49.85 -81.76
N TRP A 323 24.57 50.04 -81.20
CA TRP A 323 23.43 50.71 -81.86
C TRP A 323 23.77 52.11 -82.35
N ARG A 324 24.51 52.89 -81.55
CA ARG A 324 24.90 54.27 -81.91
C ARG A 324 25.96 54.36 -83.02
N LYS A 325 26.71 53.29 -83.30
CA LYS A 325 27.81 53.28 -84.30
C LYS A 325 27.43 52.63 -85.63
N ALA A 326 26.24 52.05 -85.75
CA ALA A 326 25.78 51.44 -87.00
C ALA A 326 25.26 52.51 -87.98
N GLN A 327 26.06 52.86 -88.99
CA GLN A 327 25.74 53.85 -90.04
C GLN A 327 24.64 53.42 -91.04
N LEU A 328 24.12 52.19 -90.92
CA LEU A 328 23.17 51.58 -91.86
C LEU A 328 21.70 51.99 -91.67
N TYR A 329 21.36 52.83 -90.70
CA TYR A 329 19.96 53.18 -90.35
C TYR A 329 19.70 54.68 -90.14
N ALA A 330 20.45 55.56 -90.82
CA ALA A 330 20.28 57.02 -90.71
C ALA A 330 18.91 57.55 -91.23
N ASP A 331 18.12 56.69 -91.92
CA ASP A 331 16.92 57.03 -92.67
C ASP A 331 15.60 56.89 -91.88
N TRP A 332 15.65 56.41 -90.63
CA TRP A 332 14.47 56.14 -89.77
C TRP A 332 14.28 57.18 -88.64
N ARG A 333 14.81 58.39 -88.79
CA ARG A 333 14.63 59.49 -87.82
C ARG A 333 13.28 60.17 -88.02
N LYS A 334 12.43 60.16 -86.99
CA LYS A 334 11.08 60.80 -86.97
C LYS A 334 11.08 62.26 -87.44
N GLU A 335 12.21 62.96 -87.29
CA GLU A 335 12.43 64.36 -87.68
C GLU A 335 12.28 64.65 -89.20
N LYS A 336 12.29 63.62 -90.07
CA LYS A 336 12.22 63.79 -91.54
C LYS A 336 10.87 63.40 -92.18
N PHE A 337 9.84 63.11 -91.38
CA PHE A 337 8.51 62.73 -91.87
C PHE A 337 7.45 63.72 -91.39
N GLN A 338 6.53 64.12 -92.28
CA GLN A 338 5.38 64.96 -91.93
C GLN A 338 4.20 64.09 -91.48
N ALA A 339 3.50 64.51 -90.42
CA ALA A 339 2.33 63.78 -89.91
C ALA A 339 1.12 64.00 -90.83
N CYS A 340 0.53 62.92 -91.35
CA CYS A 340 -0.70 62.99 -92.14
C CYS A 340 -1.93 62.73 -91.25
N PRO A 341 -2.91 63.65 -91.19
CA PRO A 341 -4.17 63.41 -90.49
C PRO A 341 -5.05 62.47 -91.34
N VAL A 342 -5.08 61.18 -91.00
CA VAL A 342 -5.91 60.20 -91.72
C VAL A 342 -7.38 60.35 -91.30
N THR A 343 -8.24 60.79 -92.23
CA THR A 343 -9.71 60.72 -92.13
C THR A 343 -10.23 59.55 -92.96
N LEU A 344 -11.14 58.75 -92.40
CA LEU A 344 -11.68 57.53 -93.00
C LEU A 344 -12.99 57.81 -93.73
N ASP A 345 -13.15 57.28 -94.93
CA ASP A 345 -14.39 57.41 -95.73
C ASP A 345 -15.45 56.40 -95.27
N PRO A 346 -16.56 56.86 -94.65
CA PRO A 346 -17.62 55.97 -94.16
C PRO A 346 -18.34 55.19 -95.27
N GLY A 347 -18.36 55.70 -96.50
CA GLY A 347 -19.01 55.03 -97.64
C GLY A 347 -18.24 53.80 -98.13
N SER A 348 -16.94 53.71 -97.82
CA SER A 348 -16.04 52.61 -98.20
C SER A 348 -15.93 51.51 -97.14
N ALA A 349 -16.65 51.64 -96.02
CA ALA A 349 -16.50 50.78 -94.86
C ALA A 349 -17.15 49.40 -95.06
N HIS A 350 -16.41 48.33 -94.75
CA HIS A 350 -16.97 46.98 -94.66
C HIS A 350 -18.13 46.91 -93.64
N SER A 351 -19.14 46.06 -93.89
CA SER A 351 -20.37 45.96 -93.08
C SER A 351 -20.15 45.68 -91.59
N ASP A 352 -19.00 45.07 -91.27
CA ASP A 352 -18.64 44.60 -89.92
C ASP A 352 -17.81 45.64 -89.15
N LEU A 353 -17.54 46.80 -89.75
CA LEU A 353 -16.79 47.89 -89.15
C LEU A 353 -17.73 49.06 -88.81
N VAL A 354 -17.56 49.63 -87.61
CA VAL A 354 -18.21 50.86 -87.15
C VAL A 354 -17.15 51.95 -87.07
N ILE A 355 -17.36 53.04 -87.79
CA ILE A 355 -16.46 54.19 -87.79
C ILE A 355 -16.99 55.23 -86.80
N SER A 356 -16.10 55.78 -85.98
CA SER A 356 -16.45 56.86 -85.04
C SER A 356 -16.97 58.08 -85.79
N HIS A 357 -17.85 58.87 -85.15
CA HIS A 357 -18.38 60.13 -85.72
C HIS A 357 -17.29 61.12 -86.16
N GLU A 358 -16.10 61.07 -85.55
CA GLU A 358 -14.93 61.90 -85.90
C GLU A 358 -14.12 61.37 -87.10
N MET A 359 -14.53 60.25 -87.71
CA MET A 359 -13.89 59.61 -88.87
C MET A 359 -12.41 59.22 -88.68
N LYS A 360 -11.94 59.07 -87.44
CA LYS A 360 -10.53 58.78 -87.11
C LYS A 360 -10.27 57.43 -86.45
N SER A 361 -11.32 56.73 -86.03
CA SER A 361 -11.20 55.42 -85.38
C SER A 361 -12.20 54.42 -85.94
N VAL A 362 -11.80 53.16 -85.96
CA VAL A 362 -12.60 52.02 -86.42
C VAL A 362 -12.74 51.06 -85.27
N ALA A 363 -13.98 50.67 -84.99
CA ALA A 363 -14.34 49.61 -84.07
C ALA A 363 -15.02 48.48 -84.83
N TRP A 364 -14.98 47.28 -84.26
CA TRP A 364 -15.69 46.13 -84.82
C TRP A 364 -17.15 46.15 -84.34
N LYS A 365 -18.10 45.86 -85.23
CA LYS A 365 -19.48 45.55 -84.84
C LYS A 365 -19.45 44.15 -84.23
N ASP A 366 -20.06 43.92 -83.07
CA ASP A 366 -20.01 42.61 -82.40
C ASP A 366 -20.44 41.46 -83.34
N CYS A 367 -19.49 40.66 -83.86
CA CYS A 367 -19.82 39.42 -84.57
C CYS A 367 -19.29 38.19 -83.80
N ASN A 368 -20.22 37.32 -83.41
CA ASN A 368 -19.99 35.98 -82.90
C ASN A 368 -19.51 34.98 -83.98
N ASN A 369 -19.19 35.44 -85.19
CA ASN A 369 -18.53 34.61 -86.22
C ASN A 369 -17.91 35.51 -87.32
N PRO A 370 -16.59 35.76 -87.36
CA PRO A 370 -15.98 36.53 -88.43
C PRO A 370 -15.86 35.71 -89.71
N SER A 371 -16.45 36.19 -90.82
CA SER A 371 -16.13 35.69 -92.17
C SER A 371 -14.68 36.01 -92.51
N SER A 372 -13.99 35.11 -93.21
CA SER A 372 -12.54 35.18 -93.50
C SER A 372 -12.15 36.23 -94.54
N ASP A 373 -12.94 37.27 -94.73
CA ASP A 373 -12.68 38.34 -95.68
C ASP A 373 -12.01 39.53 -95.01
N ILE A 374 -11.04 40.11 -95.73
CA ILE A 374 -10.22 41.22 -95.26
C ILE A 374 -11.10 42.46 -95.08
N CYS A 375 -11.49 42.76 -93.84
CA CYS A 375 -12.22 43.96 -93.50
C CYS A 375 -11.32 45.21 -93.68
N SER A 376 -11.73 46.14 -94.53
CA SER A 376 -10.97 47.37 -94.80
C SER A 376 -11.90 48.58 -94.93
N VAL A 377 -11.30 49.77 -94.75
CA VAL A 377 -11.91 51.08 -94.98
C VAL A 377 -10.84 51.95 -95.64
N LEU A 378 -11.23 52.77 -96.62
CA LEU A 378 -10.32 53.67 -97.32
C LEU A 378 -10.23 55.02 -96.59
N GLY A 379 -9.08 55.67 -96.71
CA GLY A 379 -8.90 57.06 -96.28
C GLY A 379 -9.44 58.02 -97.33
N PHE A 380 -9.96 59.16 -96.89
CA PHE A 380 -10.56 60.19 -97.76
C PHE A 380 -9.50 60.89 -98.64
N GLU A 381 -8.27 61.03 -98.14
CA GLU A 381 -7.19 61.71 -98.84
C GLU A 381 -6.26 60.72 -99.55
N SER A 382 -6.05 60.91 -100.85
CA SER A 382 -5.05 60.17 -101.62
C SER A 382 -3.67 60.85 -101.49
N ILE A 383 -2.70 60.13 -100.94
CA ILE A 383 -1.32 60.63 -100.81
C ILE A 383 -0.61 60.45 -102.16
N ALA A 384 -0.47 61.54 -102.92
CA ALA A 384 0.11 61.49 -104.27
C ALA A 384 1.66 61.54 -104.30
N ALA A 385 2.33 62.11 -103.28
CA ALA A 385 3.81 62.10 -103.13
C ALA A 385 4.25 62.61 -101.73
N GLY A 386 5.45 62.24 -101.26
CA GLY A 386 6.08 62.74 -100.02
C GLY A 386 6.41 61.67 -98.97
N ARG A 387 7.09 62.07 -97.88
CA ARG A 387 7.41 61.19 -96.72
C ARG A 387 6.47 61.49 -95.56
N TRP A 388 5.49 60.60 -95.40
CA TRP A 388 4.42 60.76 -94.43
C TRP A 388 4.46 59.64 -93.39
N TYR A 389 4.00 59.93 -92.17
CA TYR A 389 3.67 58.91 -91.19
C TYR A 389 2.28 59.16 -90.60
N TRP A 390 1.61 58.09 -90.17
CA TRP A 390 0.39 58.14 -89.39
C TRP A 390 0.52 57.20 -88.20
N GLU A 391 -0.09 57.58 -87.08
CA GLU A 391 -0.14 56.74 -85.89
C GLU A 391 -1.51 56.07 -85.80
N VAL A 392 -1.52 54.77 -85.54
CA VAL A 392 -2.75 54.02 -85.27
C VAL A 392 -2.72 53.60 -83.81
N GLU A 393 -3.79 53.89 -83.09
CA GLU A 393 -4.02 53.36 -81.76
C GLU A 393 -4.78 52.04 -81.88
N VAL A 394 -4.15 50.97 -81.38
CA VAL A 394 -4.74 49.63 -81.39
C VAL A 394 -5.01 49.26 -79.95
N GLN A 395 -6.29 49.27 -79.56
CA GLN A 395 -6.70 48.69 -78.29
C GLN A 395 -6.60 47.18 -78.39
N VAL A 396 -5.63 46.60 -77.68
CA VAL A 396 -5.47 45.14 -77.60
C VAL A 396 -6.48 44.63 -76.58
N MET A 397 -7.63 44.15 -77.03
CA MET A 397 -8.44 43.27 -76.20
C MET A 397 -7.67 41.96 -76.00
N THR A 398 -7.38 41.62 -74.74
CA THR A 398 -6.73 40.38 -74.34
C THR A 398 -7.60 39.17 -74.67
N ARG A 399 -7.58 38.73 -75.93
CA ARG A 399 -7.88 37.35 -76.31
C ARG A 399 -6.69 36.77 -77.10
N PRO A 400 -6.06 35.71 -76.59
CA PRO A 400 -4.82 35.17 -77.14
C PRO A 400 -5.15 34.20 -78.28
N ARG A 401 -5.30 34.67 -79.54
CA ARG A 401 -5.04 33.80 -80.70
C ARG A 401 -4.99 34.43 -82.10
N TYR A 402 -5.35 35.69 -82.34
CA TYR A 402 -5.29 36.24 -83.70
C TYR A 402 -4.68 37.65 -83.72
N GLY A 403 -3.55 37.81 -84.43
CA GLY A 403 -2.90 39.10 -84.63
C GLY A 403 -3.66 39.95 -85.64
N CYS A 404 -4.15 41.11 -85.22
CA CYS A 404 -4.78 42.08 -86.12
C CYS A 404 -3.71 42.82 -86.95
N GLY A 405 -3.63 42.55 -88.25
CA GLY A 405 -2.79 43.27 -89.20
C GLY A 405 -3.61 44.24 -90.05
N ALA A 406 -3.28 45.53 -90.04
CA ALA A 406 -3.80 46.48 -91.02
C ALA A 406 -2.87 46.49 -92.25
N ARG A 407 -3.40 46.22 -93.45
CA ARG A 407 -2.69 46.41 -94.72
C ARG A 407 -3.21 47.67 -95.39
N GLY A 408 -2.32 48.63 -95.66
CA GLY A 408 -2.58 49.71 -96.61
C GLY A 408 -1.87 49.39 -97.92
N ALA A 409 -2.61 49.42 -99.04
CA ALA A 409 -2.03 49.32 -100.37
C ALA A 409 -2.07 50.71 -101.03
N VAL A 410 -0.91 51.21 -101.47
CA VAL A 410 -0.79 52.46 -102.23
C VAL A 410 -0.04 52.14 -103.52
N GLN A 411 -0.65 52.50 -104.64
CA GLN A 411 -0.08 52.32 -105.98
C GLN A 411 0.90 53.47 -106.25
N GLY A 412 2.19 53.23 -106.04
CA GLY A 412 3.26 54.18 -106.34
C GLY A 412 3.64 55.11 -105.18
N GLY A 413 4.54 54.65 -104.30
CA GLY A 413 5.15 55.46 -103.24
C GLY A 413 5.52 54.64 -102.00
N HIS A 414 6.66 54.93 -101.37
CA HIS A 414 7.12 54.23 -100.16
C HIS A 414 6.38 54.76 -98.91
N CYS A 415 5.55 53.92 -98.29
CA CYS A 415 4.94 54.19 -96.99
C CYS A 415 5.47 53.20 -95.94
N HIS A 416 5.80 53.70 -94.74
CA HIS A 416 6.23 52.87 -93.60
C HIS A 416 5.42 53.17 -92.34
N ARG A 417 5.01 52.10 -91.65
CA ARG A 417 4.21 52.10 -90.42
C ARG A 417 5.12 52.23 -89.20
N MET A 418 4.87 53.19 -88.32
CA MET A 418 5.69 53.42 -87.12
C MET A 418 4.86 53.32 -85.84
N ARG A 419 5.05 52.28 -85.00
CA ARG A 419 4.74 52.32 -83.56
C ARG A 419 5.23 51.11 -82.75
N ARG A 420 5.74 51.38 -81.53
CA ARG A 420 5.12 50.94 -80.26
C ARG A 420 5.62 51.78 -79.07
N SER A 421 4.70 52.46 -78.38
CA SER A 421 4.87 52.83 -76.96
C SER A 421 4.42 51.61 -76.14
N ARG A 422 5.25 51.12 -75.21
CA ARG A 422 4.88 50.07 -74.25
C ARG A 422 5.17 50.59 -72.84
N SER A 423 4.11 50.87 -72.10
CA SER A 423 4.10 50.97 -70.65
C SER A 423 3.76 49.59 -70.06
N GLY A 424 4.65 49.05 -69.23
CA GLY A 424 4.32 48.17 -68.11
C GLY A 424 4.04 46.67 -68.36
N CYS A 425 4.81 45.85 -67.65
CA CYS A 425 4.63 44.45 -67.26
C CYS A 425 5.10 43.34 -68.23
N ASP A 426 6.07 42.59 -67.70
CA ASP A 426 6.79 41.47 -68.27
C ASP A 426 5.92 40.24 -68.52
N GLY A 427 6.21 39.57 -69.63
CA GLY A 427 5.63 38.31 -70.04
C GLY A 427 6.29 37.90 -71.34
N ALA A 428 7.46 37.26 -71.24
CA ALA A 428 8.25 36.79 -72.36
C ALA A 428 7.52 35.64 -73.08
N LEU A 429 7.13 35.85 -74.33
CA LEU A 429 6.87 34.77 -75.29
C LEU A 429 7.61 35.13 -76.59
N SER A 430 8.68 34.36 -76.82
CA SER A 430 9.56 34.38 -77.98
C SER A 430 8.84 33.80 -79.19
N GLY A 431 8.94 34.46 -80.34
CA GLY A 431 8.39 33.99 -81.62
C GLY A 431 8.89 34.88 -82.76
N ALA A 432 9.95 34.44 -83.42
CA ALA A 432 10.61 35.14 -84.53
C ALA A 432 9.78 35.09 -85.81
N HIS A 433 9.73 36.19 -86.58
CA HIS A 433 9.49 36.11 -88.02
C HIS A 433 10.22 37.24 -88.77
N ALA A 434 11.29 36.84 -89.47
CA ALA A 434 11.88 37.61 -90.57
C ALA A 434 10.96 37.50 -91.79
N PHE A 435 10.83 38.57 -92.59
CA PHE A 435 10.28 38.45 -93.94
C PHE A 435 11.17 39.17 -94.96
N SER A 436 11.72 38.32 -95.82
CA SER A 436 12.37 38.62 -97.09
C SER A 436 11.31 38.82 -98.17
N ALA A 437 11.56 39.72 -99.13
CA ALA A 437 10.83 39.78 -100.39
C ALA A 437 11.80 39.45 -101.52
N ARG A 438 11.60 38.31 -102.18
CA ARG A 438 12.28 37.94 -103.42
C ARG A 438 11.33 38.20 -104.59
N LYS A 439 11.73 39.07 -105.52
CA LYS A 439 11.21 39.21 -106.89
C LYS A 439 11.65 37.99 -107.72
N THR A 440 10.85 37.57 -108.72
CA THR A 440 11.28 37.14 -110.10
C THR A 440 10.09 36.57 -110.91
N PRO A 441 10.10 36.44 -112.28
CA PRO A 441 11.20 36.56 -113.28
C PRO A 441 10.83 37.34 -114.60
N PRO A 442 11.66 37.34 -115.68
CA PRO A 442 11.49 36.32 -116.75
C PRO A 442 12.79 35.71 -117.37
N GLN A 443 12.61 34.48 -117.86
CA GLN A 443 13.30 33.67 -118.91
C GLN A 443 14.83 33.68 -119.16
N ARG A 444 15.43 32.49 -118.97
CA ARG A 444 16.12 31.58 -119.94
C ARG A 444 17.53 31.06 -119.53
N ASP A 445 17.55 29.77 -119.16
CA ASP A 445 18.45 28.68 -119.61
C ASP A 445 19.93 28.56 -119.14
N PRO A 446 20.52 27.33 -119.13
CA PRO A 446 20.89 26.63 -117.88
C PRO A 446 22.39 26.29 -117.78
N TRP A 447 22.82 25.66 -116.67
CA TRP A 447 23.65 24.42 -116.61
C TRP A 447 24.31 24.21 -115.21
N SER A 448 24.17 22.95 -114.72
CA SER A 448 25.07 22.12 -113.87
C SER A 448 25.41 22.42 -112.38
N THR A 449 24.77 21.68 -111.45
CA THR A 449 25.24 20.59 -110.49
C THR A 449 26.66 20.58 -109.85
N PRO A 450 26.97 19.76 -108.80
CA PRO A 450 26.52 19.81 -107.38
C PRO A 450 27.62 19.37 -106.32
N GLY A 451 27.23 19.22 -105.05
CA GLY A 451 27.85 18.31 -104.04
C GLY A 451 28.38 18.99 -102.76
N ALA A 452 28.64 18.36 -101.61
CA ALA A 452 28.19 17.15 -100.87
C ALA A 452 29.02 17.14 -99.55
N GLY A 453 28.53 16.60 -98.43
CA GLY A 453 29.39 16.31 -97.25
C GLY A 453 28.68 16.22 -95.90
N HIS A 454 28.87 15.10 -95.20
CA HIS A 454 28.12 14.58 -94.06
C HIS A 454 29.05 14.41 -92.80
N PRO A 455 28.72 13.68 -91.72
CA PRO A 455 28.53 14.14 -90.31
C PRO A 455 29.58 13.62 -89.29
N SER A 456 29.37 13.80 -87.96
CA SER A 456 29.79 12.83 -86.89
C SER A 456 29.19 13.06 -85.49
N LEU A 457 29.23 11.99 -84.68
CA LEU A 457 28.43 11.53 -83.53
C LEU A 457 28.83 11.98 -82.09
N VAL A 458 27.95 11.58 -81.15
CA VAL A 458 27.82 11.67 -79.66
C VAL A 458 28.68 10.59 -78.94
N PRO A 459 29.13 10.67 -77.64
CA PRO A 459 28.34 10.19 -76.47
C PRO A 459 28.59 10.81 -75.06
N CYS A 460 27.67 10.44 -74.16
CA CYS A 460 27.51 10.73 -72.73
C CYS A 460 28.49 10.01 -71.77
N SER A 461 28.65 10.53 -70.53
CA SER A 461 28.77 9.80 -69.23
C SER A 461 28.80 10.83 -68.08
N GLU A 462 27.77 10.84 -67.22
CA GLU A 462 27.71 10.35 -65.82
C GLU A 462 28.12 11.38 -64.74
N VAL A 463 27.15 11.72 -63.89
CA VAL A 463 27.27 12.47 -62.63
C VAL A 463 26.88 11.52 -61.50
N SER A 464 27.69 11.54 -60.44
CA SER A 464 27.61 10.79 -59.19
C SER A 464 26.40 11.10 -58.31
#